data_AF-A0A1X0RT62-F1
#
_entry.id   AF-A0A1X0RT62-F1
#
_cell.length_a   1.000
_cell.length_b   1.000
_cell.length_c   1.000
_cell.angle_alpha   90.00
_cell.angle_beta   90.00
_cell.angle_gamma   90.00
#
_symmetry.space_group_name_H-M   'P 1'
#
loop_
_entity.id
_entity.type
_entity.pdbx_description
1 polymer ?
#
loop_
_entity_poly.entity_id
_entity_poly.type
_entity_poly.pdbx_seq_one_letter_code
_entity_poly.pdbx_strand_id
1 'polypeptide(L)'
;MIVGYARNSMTDEDNSTRQRLLNGMVTKLKTKLLCRKVFVSPCSSADMEFSKRDTSKKSLKFMESFKSSFMIDLLLFLKAETRMVRLIAIDYAGLSTNVEDLRSLVNNHKCVKEIVIDKGHRVELFSRKQLLKDDEVLRLFRCRTKAVNRSS
;
A
#
# COMPACT_ATOMS: atom_id res chain seq x y z
N MET A 1 9.80 10.90 7.53
CA MET A 1 8.62 11.32 6.73
C MET A 1 7.58 10.21 6.72
N ILE A 2 6.30 10.56 6.70
CA ILE A 2 5.19 9.60 6.68
C ILE A 2 4.60 9.54 5.26
N VAL A 3 4.54 8.34 4.69
CA VAL A 3 4.02 8.06 3.35
C VAL A 3 2.92 7.03 3.48
N GLY A 4 1.76 7.30 2.89
CA GLY A 4 0.62 6.39 2.86
C GLY A 4 0.57 5.62 1.56
N TYR A 5 0.12 4.37 1.64
CA TYR A 5 -0.23 3.56 0.49
C TYR A 5 -1.60 2.92 0.68
N ALA A 6 -2.44 2.96 -0.36
CA ALA A 6 -3.74 2.29 -0.38
C ALA A 6 -3.90 1.44 -1.64
N ARG A 7 -4.28 0.18 -1.47
CA ARG A 7 -4.64 -0.72 -2.56
C ARG A 7 -6.14 -1.00 -2.54
N ASN A 8 -6.75 -1.00 -3.72
CA ASN A 8 -8.06 -1.58 -3.92
C ASN A 8 -7.97 -2.88 -4.73
N SER A 9 -8.83 -3.84 -4.38
CA SER A 9 -8.80 -5.18 -4.98
C SER A 9 -9.38 -5.21 -6.39
N MET A 10 -9.03 -6.27 -7.13
CA MET A 10 -9.64 -6.56 -8.42
C MET A 10 -11.04 -7.14 -8.20
N THR A 11 -12.04 -6.27 -8.29
CA THR A 11 -13.46 -6.60 -8.14
C THR A 11 -14.25 -6.02 -9.33
N ASP A 12 -15.46 -6.51 -9.52
CA ASP A 12 -16.35 -6.10 -10.62
C ASP A 12 -17.15 -4.82 -10.34
N GLU A 13 -16.83 -4.13 -9.24
CA GLU A 13 -17.38 -2.79 -8.98
C GLU A 13 -17.02 -1.80 -10.09
N ASP A 14 -17.93 -0.86 -10.33
CA ASP A 14 -17.78 0.19 -11.33
C ASP A 14 -16.68 1.20 -10.95
N ASN A 15 -16.29 2.04 -11.92
CA ASN A 15 -15.23 3.04 -11.71
C ASN A 15 -15.59 4.11 -10.68
N SER A 16 -16.86 4.53 -10.60
CA SER A 16 -17.31 5.54 -9.64
C SER A 16 -17.24 5.01 -8.19
N THR A 17 -17.66 3.77 -7.98
CA THR A 17 -17.56 3.07 -6.70
C THR A 17 -16.10 2.92 -6.30
N ARG A 18 -15.25 2.46 -7.22
CA ARG A 18 -13.81 2.33 -7.00
C ARG A 18 -13.14 3.66 -6.63
N GLN A 19 -13.49 4.73 -7.35
CA GLN A 19 -13.00 6.07 -7.07
C GLN A 19 -13.43 6.55 -5.68
N ARG A 20 -14.69 6.34 -5.31
CA ARG A 20 -15.20 6.68 -3.97
C ARG A 20 -14.44 5.94 -2.88
N LEU A 21 -14.22 4.63 -3.03
CA LEU A 21 -13.49 3.80 -2.08
C LEU A 21 -12.02 4.25 -1.92
N LEU A 22 -11.32 4.50 -3.03
CA LEU A 22 -9.96 5.02 -3.03
C LEU A 22 -9.88 6.40 -2.38
N ASN A 23 -10.81 7.30 -2.69
CA ASN A 23 -10.86 8.63 -2.07
C ASN A 23 -11.09 8.55 -0.56
N GLY A 24 -11.91 7.62 -0.08
CA GLY A 24 -12.08 7.35 1.35
C GLY A 24 -10.76 6.92 2.01
N MET A 25 -10.07 5.96 1.40
CA MET A 25 -8.75 5.51 1.88
C MET A 25 -7.69 6.61 1.86
N VAL A 26 -7.64 7.41 0.78
CA VAL A 26 -6.71 8.53 0.64
C VAL A 26 -7.01 9.60 1.69
N THR A 27 -8.28 9.92 1.90
CA THR A 27 -8.72 10.88 2.93
C THR A 27 -8.29 10.39 4.30
N LYS A 28 -8.59 9.14 4.63
CA LYS A 28 -8.15 8.52 5.90
C LYS A 28 -6.64 8.59 6.11
N LEU A 29 -5.86 8.24 5.08
CA LEU A 29 -4.39 8.30 5.16
C LEU A 29 -3.90 9.74 5.41
N LYS A 30 -4.51 10.74 4.78
CA LYS A 30 -4.12 12.15 4.96
C LYS A 30 -4.58 12.74 6.29
N THR A 31 -5.83 12.51 6.69
CA THR A 31 -6.46 13.21 7.82
C THR A 31 -6.28 12.48 9.14
N LYS A 32 -6.48 11.15 9.18
CA LYS A 32 -6.37 10.34 10.41
C LYS A 32 -4.93 9.86 10.64
N LEU A 33 -4.22 9.48 9.58
CA LEU A 33 -2.87 8.88 9.66
C LEU A 33 -1.75 9.88 9.31
N LEU A 34 -2.09 11.14 9.02
CA LEU A 34 -1.17 12.26 8.82
C LEU A 34 -0.10 12.00 7.74
N CYS A 35 -0.42 11.19 6.73
CA CYS A 35 0.47 10.90 5.61
C CYS A 35 0.69 12.14 4.75
N ARG A 36 1.95 12.54 4.58
CA ARG A 36 2.33 13.73 3.78
C ARG A 36 2.21 13.48 2.28
N LYS A 37 2.47 12.24 1.85
CA LYS A 37 2.29 11.75 0.48
C LYS A 37 1.44 10.50 0.55
N VAL A 38 0.54 10.32 -0.42
CA VAL A 38 -0.29 9.12 -0.53
C VAL A 38 -0.19 8.59 -1.95
N PHE A 39 0.08 7.31 -2.05
CA PHE A 39 0.13 6.56 -3.30
C PHE A 39 -0.96 5.50 -3.30
N VAL A 40 -1.45 5.13 -4.47
CA VAL A 40 -2.55 4.15 -4.58
C VAL A 40 -2.30 3.11 -5.67
N SER A 41 -2.92 1.94 -5.51
CA SER A 41 -3.13 1.01 -6.62
C SER A 41 -4.62 0.72 -6.76
N PRO A 42 -5.29 1.23 -7.82
CA PRO A 42 -6.73 1.15 -7.95
C PRO A 42 -7.29 -0.26 -8.22
N CYS A 43 -6.49 -1.14 -8.81
CA CYS A 43 -6.94 -2.45 -9.25
C CYS A 43 -5.76 -3.42 -9.26
N SER A 44 -5.48 -4.06 -8.12
CA SER A 44 -4.39 -5.04 -8.03
C SER A 44 -4.73 -6.08 -6.97
N SER A 45 -4.29 -7.33 -7.16
CA SER A 45 -4.38 -8.33 -6.09
C SER A 45 -3.39 -8.00 -4.97
N ALA A 46 -3.65 -8.51 -3.76
CA ALA A 46 -2.77 -8.30 -2.61
C ALA A 46 -1.43 -9.04 -2.75
N ASP A 47 -1.41 -10.17 -3.44
CA ASP A 47 -0.24 -11.01 -3.70
C ASP A 47 0.52 -10.62 -4.98
N MET A 48 -0.02 -9.67 -5.75
CA MET A 48 0.63 -9.14 -6.94
C MET A 48 1.87 -8.33 -6.53
N GLU A 49 2.99 -8.63 -7.20
CA GLU A 49 4.24 -7.87 -7.06
C GLU A 49 4.02 -6.37 -7.28
N PHE A 50 4.65 -5.54 -6.47
CA PHE A 50 4.55 -4.09 -6.54
C PHE A 50 4.90 -3.53 -7.92
N SER A 51 5.93 -4.07 -8.57
CA SER A 51 6.35 -3.66 -9.92
C SER A 51 5.32 -3.95 -11.01
N LYS A 52 4.45 -4.94 -10.80
CA LYS A 52 3.42 -5.36 -11.75
C LYS A 52 2.07 -4.66 -11.51
N ARG A 53 1.91 -3.99 -10.36
CA ARG A 53 0.67 -3.26 -10.06
C ARG A 53 0.50 -2.11 -11.04
N ASP A 54 -0.76 -1.78 -11.29
CA ASP A 54 -1.17 -0.65 -12.11
C ASP A 54 -0.80 -0.75 -13.62
N THR A 55 -0.25 -1.87 -14.08
CA THR A 55 0.14 -2.11 -15.48
C THR A 55 -0.98 -2.63 -16.39
N SER A 56 -2.11 -3.07 -15.82
CA SER A 56 -3.22 -3.63 -16.58
C SER A 56 -3.96 -2.58 -17.42
N LYS A 57 -4.59 -2.99 -18.54
CA LYS A 57 -5.43 -2.08 -19.34
C LYS A 57 -6.57 -1.44 -18.51
N LYS A 58 -7.14 -2.17 -17.55
CA LYS A 58 -8.20 -1.68 -16.65
C LYS A 58 -7.66 -0.60 -15.71
N SER A 59 -6.48 -0.82 -15.11
CA SER A 59 -5.85 0.18 -14.24
C SER A 59 -5.44 1.42 -15.01
N LEU A 60 -4.83 1.29 -16.19
CA LEU A 60 -4.40 2.44 -16.99
C LEU A 60 -5.57 3.37 -17.35
N LYS A 61 -6.69 2.82 -17.84
CA LYS A 61 -7.91 3.61 -18.11
C LYS A 61 -8.44 4.32 -16.86
N PHE A 62 -8.40 3.64 -15.71
CA PHE A 62 -8.81 4.27 -14.46
C PHE A 62 -7.87 5.40 -14.05
N MET A 63 -6.56 5.19 -14.17
CA MET A 63 -5.50 6.14 -13.81
C MET A 63 -5.60 7.44 -14.61
N GLU A 64 -5.92 7.37 -15.91
CA GLU A 64 -6.14 8.56 -16.76
C GLU A 64 -7.23 9.49 -16.20
N SER A 65 -8.25 8.93 -15.56
CA SER A 65 -9.38 9.67 -14.97
C SER A 65 -9.20 10.03 -13.50
N PHE A 66 -8.23 9.43 -12.80
CA PHE A 66 -8.06 9.56 -11.36
C PHE A 66 -6.79 10.34 -11.00
N LYS A 67 -6.94 11.58 -10.52
CA LYS A 67 -5.82 12.43 -10.11
C LYS A 67 -5.20 11.95 -8.78
N SER A 68 -4.25 11.04 -8.84
CA SER A 68 -3.45 10.57 -7.69
C SER A 68 -2.06 10.13 -8.13
N SER A 69 -1.16 9.86 -7.17
CA SER A 69 0.09 9.15 -7.41
C SER A 69 -0.12 7.65 -7.24
N PHE A 70 0.53 6.84 -8.07
CA PHE A 70 0.31 5.40 -8.18
C PHE A 70 1.49 4.57 -7.65
N MET A 71 1.43 3.23 -7.73
CA MET A 71 2.53 2.38 -7.26
C MET A 71 3.85 2.67 -7.98
N ILE A 72 3.82 2.90 -9.30
CA ILE A 72 5.02 3.24 -10.06
C ILE A 72 5.70 4.51 -9.50
N ASP A 73 4.89 5.52 -9.11
CA ASP A 73 5.39 6.75 -8.51
C ASP A 73 5.95 6.50 -7.10
N LEU A 74 5.37 5.58 -6.33
CA LEU A 74 5.90 5.19 -5.02
C LEU A 74 7.28 4.54 -5.16
N LEU A 75 7.44 3.63 -6.11
CA LEU A 75 8.73 2.94 -6.35
C LEU A 75 9.81 3.95 -6.79
N LEU A 76 9.47 4.85 -7.72
CA LEU A 76 10.37 5.93 -8.14
C LEU A 76 10.73 6.86 -6.98
N PHE A 77 9.72 7.22 -6.19
CA PHE A 77 9.91 8.05 -5.00
C PHE A 77 10.84 7.39 -3.98
N LEU A 78 10.62 6.11 -3.63
CA LEU A 78 11.45 5.40 -2.68
C LEU A 78 12.89 5.22 -3.18
N LYS A 79 13.07 5.03 -4.49
CA LYS A 79 14.39 4.92 -5.12
C LYS A 79 15.20 6.22 -5.03
N ALA A 80 14.53 7.37 -5.14
CA ALA A 80 15.18 8.68 -5.10
C ALA A 80 15.28 9.27 -3.68
N GLU A 81 14.49 8.78 -2.72
CA GLU A 81 14.37 9.40 -1.40
C GLU A 81 15.57 9.06 -0.49
N THR A 82 16.17 10.10 0.09
CA THR A 82 17.31 9.99 1.02
C THR A 82 16.87 10.03 2.48
N ARG A 83 15.70 10.60 2.78
CA ARG A 83 15.18 10.70 4.15
C ARG A 83 14.49 9.40 4.56
N MET A 84 14.51 9.14 5.86
CA MET A 84 13.81 7.98 6.42
C MET A 84 12.29 8.09 6.24
N VAL A 85 11.69 7.04 5.66
CA VAL A 85 10.27 6.89 5.36
C VAL A 85 9.64 5.91 6.34
N ARG A 86 8.47 6.30 6.86
CA ARG A 86 7.49 5.42 7.51
C ARG A 86 6.39 5.15 6.50
N LEU A 87 6.26 3.91 6.07
CA LEU A 87 5.25 3.52 5.08
C LEU A 87 4.01 3.01 5.81
N ILE A 88 2.88 3.71 5.67
CA ILE A 88 1.61 3.38 6.31
C ILE A 88 0.67 2.74 5.30
N ALA A 89 0.01 1.65 5.67
CA ALA A 89 -1.06 1.04 4.90
C ALA A 89 -2.28 0.71 5.78
N ILE A 90 -3.45 0.62 5.14
CA ILE A 90 -4.70 0.22 5.79
C ILE A 90 -4.83 -1.29 5.66
N ASP A 91 -4.73 -1.99 6.78
CA ASP A 91 -4.60 -3.46 6.88
C ASP A 91 -3.41 -4.07 6.12
N TYR A 92 -3.12 -5.35 6.39
CA TYR A 92 -1.98 -6.03 5.76
C TYR A 92 -2.16 -6.21 4.26
N ALA A 93 -3.35 -6.64 3.84
CA ALA A 93 -3.66 -6.88 2.43
C ALA A 93 -3.70 -5.58 1.62
N GLY A 94 -3.98 -4.44 2.25
CA GLY A 94 -3.92 -3.12 1.67
C GLY A 94 -2.50 -2.70 1.33
N LEU A 95 -1.50 -3.30 1.98
CA LEU A 95 -0.09 -3.23 1.55
C LEU A 95 0.24 -4.37 0.59
N SER A 96 0.35 -5.60 1.08
CA SER A 96 0.70 -6.79 0.30
C SER A 96 0.50 -8.05 1.14
N THR A 97 0.09 -9.14 0.48
CA THR A 97 0.17 -10.50 1.04
C THR A 97 1.35 -11.30 0.48
N ASN A 98 2.07 -10.74 -0.50
CA ASN A 98 3.31 -11.30 -1.02
C ASN A 98 4.48 -10.86 -0.16
N VAL A 99 4.88 -11.75 0.76
CA VAL A 99 5.93 -11.46 1.75
C VAL A 99 7.33 -11.39 1.15
N GLU A 100 7.60 -12.12 0.07
CA GLU A 100 8.91 -12.11 -0.58
C GLU A 100 9.14 -10.79 -1.31
N ASP A 101 8.10 -10.29 -1.98
CA ASP A 101 8.13 -8.98 -2.63
C ASP A 101 8.13 -7.84 -1.60
N LEU A 102 7.41 -7.98 -0.47
CA LEU A 102 7.49 -7.05 0.65
C LEU A 102 8.90 -6.98 1.24
N ARG A 103 9.53 -8.13 1.50
CA ARG A 103 10.91 -8.19 1.99
C ARG A 103 11.87 -7.56 0.98
N SER A 104 11.70 -7.85 -0.30
CA SER A 104 12.50 -7.28 -1.39
C SER A 104 12.37 -5.76 -1.49
N LEU A 105 11.15 -5.21 -1.37
CA LEU A 105 10.89 -3.78 -1.34
C LEU A 105 11.69 -3.10 -0.22
N VAL A 106 11.60 -3.62 1.01
CA VAL A 106 12.26 -3.07 2.20
C VAL A 106 13.78 -3.27 2.15
N ASN A 107 14.24 -4.37 1.53
CA ASN A 107 15.66 -4.63 1.34
C ASN A 107 16.28 -3.61 0.36
N ASN A 108 15.63 -3.41 -0.78
CA ASN A 108 16.11 -2.57 -1.88
C ASN A 108 16.03 -1.07 -1.55
N HIS A 109 15.07 -0.65 -0.73
CA HIS A 109 14.86 0.75 -0.38
C HIS A 109 15.23 1.01 1.09
N LYS A 110 16.52 1.28 1.34
CA LYS A 110 17.06 1.52 2.70
C LYS A 110 16.42 2.71 3.43
N CYS A 111 15.78 3.63 2.70
CA CYS A 111 15.03 4.73 3.26
C CYS A 111 13.79 4.27 4.04
N VAL A 112 13.22 3.09 3.75
CA VAL A 112 12.07 2.54 4.49
C VAL A 112 12.53 2.06 5.87
N LYS A 113 12.29 2.88 6.89
CA LYS A 113 12.68 2.60 8.28
C LYS A 113 11.71 1.65 8.97
N GLU A 114 10.43 1.81 8.69
CA GLU A 114 9.34 1.07 9.33
C GLU A 114 8.10 1.03 8.44
N ILE A 115 7.33 -0.03 8.62
CA ILE A 115 6.00 -0.20 8.04
C ILE A 115 4.98 -0.16 9.17
N VAL A 116 3.92 0.61 8.95
CA VAL A 116 2.84 0.81 9.90
C VAL A 116 1.56 0.29 9.28
N ILE A 117 0.88 -0.61 9.99
CA ILE A 117 -0.38 -1.21 9.55
C ILE A 117 -1.51 -0.69 10.45
N ASP A 118 -2.40 0.11 9.86
CA ASP A 118 -3.62 0.55 10.53
C ASP A 118 -4.70 -0.52 10.42
N LYS A 119 -5.12 -1.09 11.56
CA LYS A 119 -6.23 -2.05 11.67
C LYS A 119 -7.52 -1.38 12.18
N GLY A 120 -7.58 -0.05 12.18
CA GLY A 120 -8.72 0.74 12.64
C GLY A 120 -8.75 0.94 14.15
N HIS A 121 -8.82 -0.15 14.94
CA HIS A 121 -8.82 -0.08 16.41
C HIS A 121 -7.42 -0.03 17.03
N ARG A 122 -6.41 -0.43 16.25
CA ARG A 122 -5.00 -0.39 16.67
C ARG A 122 -4.10 -0.22 15.46
N VAL A 123 -2.89 0.23 15.76
CA VAL A 123 -1.82 0.39 14.79
C VAL A 123 -0.68 -0.54 15.18
N GLU A 124 -0.15 -1.27 14.21
CA GLU A 124 1.01 -2.13 14.39
C GLU A 124 2.20 -1.57 13.63
N LEU A 125 3.36 -1.56 14.28
CA LEU A 125 4.59 -1.00 13.74
C LEU A 125 5.65 -2.09 13.63
N PHE A 126 6.23 -2.18 12.42
CA PHE A 126 7.26 -3.15 12.10
C PHE A 126 8.51 -2.41 11.62
N SER A 127 9.59 -2.52 12.38
CA SER A 127 10.88 -1.96 11.97
C SER A 127 11.45 -2.69 10.76
N ARG A 128 12.32 -2.02 9.99
CA ARG A 128 13.09 -2.64 8.91
C ARG A 128 13.83 -3.90 9.35
N LYS A 129 14.37 -3.93 10.57
CA LYS A 129 15.09 -5.09 11.11
C LYS A 129 14.16 -6.30 11.26
N GLN A 130 12.96 -6.09 11.82
CA GLN A 130 11.95 -7.15 11.96
C GLN A 130 11.52 -7.66 10.58
N LEU A 131 11.17 -6.77 9.66
CA LEU A 131 10.71 -7.13 8.31
C LEU A 131 11.75 -7.91 7.48
N LEU A 132 13.04 -7.86 7.83
CA LEU A 132 14.10 -8.57 7.11
C LEU A 132 14.58 -9.85 7.80
N LYS A 133 14.40 -9.98 9.12
CA LYS A 133 14.99 -11.05 9.92
C LYS A 133 13.97 -11.90 10.69
N ASP A 134 12.74 -11.41 10.84
CA ASP A 134 11.70 -12.05 11.63
C ASP A 134 10.62 -12.61 10.69
N ASP A 135 10.67 -13.92 10.46
CA ASP A 135 9.73 -14.61 9.59
C ASP A 135 8.32 -14.67 10.19
N GLU A 136 8.17 -14.59 11.52
CA GLU A 136 6.86 -14.55 12.17
C GLU A 136 6.16 -13.22 11.91
N VAL A 137 6.92 -12.11 11.92
CA VAL A 137 6.39 -10.80 11.49
C VAL A 137 5.92 -10.84 10.04
N LEU A 138 6.67 -11.47 9.15
CA LEU A 138 6.27 -11.60 7.74
C LEU A 138 5.04 -12.49 7.56
N ARG A 139 4.90 -13.57 8.35
CA ARG A 139 3.72 -14.45 8.32
C ARG A 139 2.42 -13.69 8.60
N LEU A 140 2.45 -12.61 9.39
CA LEU A 140 1.27 -11.76 9.61
C LEU A 140 0.69 -11.18 8.31
N PHE A 141 1.56 -10.92 7.32
CA PHE A 141 1.15 -10.42 6.01
C PHE A 141 0.59 -11.52 5.10
N ARG A 142 0.84 -12.81 5.38
CA ARG A 142 0.22 -13.95 4.66
C ARG A 142 -1.25 -14.18 5.08
N CYS A 143 -2.01 -13.11 5.33
CA CYS A 143 -3.41 -13.24 5.69
C CYS A 143 -4.23 -13.73 4.49
N ARG A 144 -4.95 -14.86 4.65
CA ARG A 144 -6.02 -15.25 3.71
C ARG A 144 -7.20 -14.32 3.96
N THR A 145 -7.46 -13.38 3.07
CA THR A 145 -8.61 -12.46 3.23
C THR A 145 -9.41 -12.31 1.96
N LYS A 146 -10.73 -12.50 2.10
CA LYS A 146 -11.75 -11.97 1.18
C LYS A 146 -11.59 -10.45 1.06
N ALA A 147 -12.08 -9.84 -0.02
CA ALA A 147 -12.04 -8.39 -0.16
C ALA A 147 -12.74 -7.71 1.04
N VAL A 148 -12.02 -6.84 1.76
CA VAL A 148 -12.53 -6.08 2.92
C VAL A 148 -12.70 -4.61 2.52
N ASN A 149 -13.76 -3.96 3.02
CA ASN A 149 -13.94 -2.51 2.89
C ASN A 149 -12.93 -1.76 3.77
N ARG A 150 -12.14 -0.87 3.14
CA ARG A 150 -11.05 -0.11 3.78
C ARG A 150 -11.30 1.39 3.85
N SER A 151 -12.44 1.85 3.34
CA SER A 151 -12.75 3.27 3.12
C SER A 151 -13.42 3.98 4.30
N SER A 152 -13.64 3.28 5.42
CA SER A 152 -14.33 3.74 6.63
C SER A 152 -13.50 4.63 7.56
#